data_AF-A0A972BWP3-F1
#
_entry.id   AF-A0A972BWP3-F1
#
_cell.length_a   1.000
_cell.length_b   1.000
_cell.length_c   1.000
_cell.angle_alpha   90.00
_cell.angle_beta   90.00
_cell.angle_gamma   90.00
#
_symmetry.space_group_name_H-M   'P 1'
#
loop_
_entity.id
_entity.type
_entity.pdbx_description
1 polymer ?
#
loop_
_entity_poly.entity_id
_entity_poly.type
_entity_poly.pdbx_seq_one_letter_code
_entity_poly.pdbx_strand_id
1 'polypeptide(L)'
;MGLKKGLSWPSVLAILGLTILLSFIGFRVLGGRNEPSPSPQEPRVTARAVTHLVEEVIYSCGHLVSAPKELPEVEGEPDLELLRKLYPGWEISVSDGEGRLRSRREELCPVCQENLYVGLDDDEVVVFYGLPGSGNKIKERTGIFTRGLPEEAVEDLRVGIRVVREEELLQILEGLMN
;
A
#
# COMPACT_ATOMS: atom_id res chain seq x y z
N MET A 1 48.52 -32.53 94.00
CA MET A 1 48.62 -31.29 94.82
C MET A 1 49.45 -30.30 94.02
N GLY A 2 49.08 -29.06 93.69
CA GLY A 2 47.93 -28.22 94.00
C GLY A 2 48.36 -26.79 93.60
N LEU A 3 47.58 -26.19 92.70
CA LEU A 3 47.45 -24.77 92.32
C LEU A 3 48.67 -23.93 91.88
N LYS A 4 48.44 -23.23 90.76
CA LYS A 4 48.61 -21.78 90.45
C LYS A 4 48.90 -21.67 88.94
N LYS A 5 48.41 -20.73 88.13
CA LYS A 5 47.64 -19.49 88.22
C LYS A 5 47.18 -19.17 86.78
N GLY A 6 46.16 -18.33 86.64
CA GLY A 6 45.51 -18.01 85.36
C GLY A 6 46.41 -17.35 84.30
N LEU A 7 45.92 -17.42 83.05
CA LEU A 7 46.46 -16.69 81.92
C LEU A 7 45.29 -16.03 81.18
N SER A 8 45.48 -14.74 80.93
CA SER A 8 44.51 -13.68 80.66
C SER A 8 43.77 -13.79 79.33
N TRP A 9 42.52 -13.34 79.34
CA TRP A 9 41.51 -13.48 78.27
C TRP A 9 41.44 -12.39 77.16
N PRO A 10 42.39 -11.46 76.91
CA PRO A 10 42.20 -10.52 75.80
C PRO A 10 42.79 -10.97 74.44
N SER A 11 43.53 -12.07 74.36
CA SER A 11 44.28 -12.40 73.12
C SER A 11 43.52 -13.23 72.07
N VAL A 12 42.30 -13.69 72.36
CA VAL A 12 41.52 -14.49 71.39
C VAL A 12 40.62 -13.62 70.49
N LEU A 13 40.37 -12.36 70.86
CA LEU A 13 39.54 -11.43 70.07
C LEU A 13 40.31 -10.61 69.02
N ALA A 14 41.65 -10.66 69.01
CA ALA A 14 42.45 -9.88 68.06
C ALA A 14 42.64 -10.53 66.67
N ILE A 15 42.29 -11.81 66.50
CA ILE A 15 42.49 -12.54 65.22
C ILE A 15 41.19 -12.59 64.38
N LEU A 16 40.02 -12.30 64.96
CA LEU A 16 38.75 -12.21 64.22
C LEU A 16 38.40 -10.80 63.72
N GLY A 17 39.26 -9.80 63.99
CA GLY A 17 39.09 -8.43 63.50
C GLY A 17 39.87 -8.09 62.22
N LEU A 18 40.80 -8.95 61.78
CA LEU A 18 41.71 -8.66 60.65
C LEU A 18 41.33 -9.36 59.33
N THR A 19 40.21 -10.08 59.27
CA THR A 19 39.68 -10.63 57.99
C THR A 19 38.57 -9.77 57.37
N ILE A 20 38.05 -8.75 58.07
CA ILE A 20 36.97 -7.88 57.56
C ILE A 20 37.51 -6.53 57.02
N LEU A 21 38.81 -6.25 57.14
CA LEU A 21 39.40 -5.01 56.59
C LEU A 21 40.07 -5.14 55.22
N LEU A 22 40.08 -6.33 54.61
CA LEU A 22 40.50 -6.54 53.21
C LEU A 22 39.35 -6.85 52.25
N SER A 23 38.08 -6.81 52.71
CA SER A 23 36.91 -6.83 51.83
C SER A 23 36.34 -5.46 51.50
N PHE A 24 36.77 -4.38 52.18
CA PHE A 24 36.23 -3.03 51.94
C PHE A 24 37.08 -2.14 51.02
N ILE A 25 38.31 -2.54 50.68
CA ILE A 25 39.18 -1.78 49.76
C ILE A 25 39.04 -2.30 48.31
N GLY A 26 38.37 -3.43 48.09
CA GLY A 26 38.01 -3.93 46.75
C GLY A 26 36.73 -3.33 46.14
N PHE A 27 35.93 -2.57 46.90
CA PHE A 27 34.64 -2.01 46.46
C PHE A 27 34.69 -0.48 46.23
N ARG A 28 35.86 0.07 45.90
CA ARG A 28 36.02 1.47 45.50
C ARG A 28 36.76 1.60 44.16
N VAL A 29 36.53 0.66 43.23
CA VAL A 29 37.06 0.71 41.85
C VAL A 29 35.97 0.52 40.77
N LEU A 30 34.74 0.14 41.10
CA LEU A 30 33.66 -0.05 40.12
C LEU A 30 32.34 0.57 40.59
N GLY A 31 32.40 1.84 40.97
CA GLY A 31 31.22 2.69 41.23
C GLY A 31 30.96 3.61 40.04
N GLY A 32 31.01 3.09 38.82
CA GLY A 32 30.56 3.81 37.64
C GLY A 32 29.08 4.09 37.80
N ARG A 33 28.71 5.37 37.93
CA ARG A 33 27.35 5.81 37.66
C ARG A 33 27.03 5.38 36.24
N ASN A 34 26.29 4.29 36.09
CA ASN A 34 25.51 4.07 34.88
C ASN A 34 24.43 5.16 34.90
N GLU A 35 24.76 6.32 34.35
CA GLU A 35 23.71 7.08 33.66
C GLU A 35 23.09 6.11 32.66
N PRO A 36 21.75 5.94 32.62
CA PRO A 36 21.15 5.24 31.52
C PRO A 36 21.58 5.98 30.25
N SER A 37 22.50 5.35 29.51
CA SER A 37 22.84 5.77 28.16
C SER A 37 21.52 5.93 27.41
N PRO A 38 21.24 7.09 26.79
CA PRO A 38 20.09 7.18 25.91
C PRO A 38 20.30 6.10 24.86
N SER A 39 19.48 5.05 24.93
CA SER A 39 19.36 4.05 23.88
C SER A 39 19.40 4.80 22.56
N PRO A 40 20.21 4.40 21.56
CA PRO A 40 20.01 4.83 20.20
C PRO A 40 18.53 4.64 19.93
N GLN A 41 17.79 5.74 19.79
CA GLN A 41 16.44 5.66 19.28
C GLN A 41 16.67 5.12 17.88
N GLU A 42 16.35 3.84 17.67
CA GLU A 42 16.05 3.36 16.33
C GLU A 42 15.18 4.45 15.70
N PRO A 43 15.49 4.93 14.48
CA PRO A 43 14.70 5.99 13.87
C PRO A 43 13.27 5.48 13.84
N ARG A 44 12.47 5.96 14.80
CA ARG A 44 11.03 5.82 14.79
C ARG A 44 10.69 6.56 13.52
N VAL A 45 10.45 5.82 12.44
CA VAL A 45 9.91 6.34 11.20
C VAL A 45 8.69 7.12 11.68
N THR A 46 8.84 8.43 11.79
CA THR A 46 7.78 9.29 12.25
C THR A 46 6.70 9.06 11.23
N ALA A 47 5.60 8.45 11.67
CA ALA A 47 4.46 8.21 10.83
C ALA A 47 4.10 9.58 10.26
N ARG A 48 4.42 9.78 8.97
CA ARG A 48 4.28 11.09 8.35
C ARG A 48 2.79 11.35 8.30
N ALA A 49 2.36 12.40 9.00
CA ALA A 49 0.98 12.83 9.00
C ALA A 49 0.49 13.05 7.57
N VAL A 50 -0.70 12.55 7.27
CA VAL A 50 -1.35 12.69 5.97
C VAL A 50 -2.26 13.91 6.04
N THR A 51 -1.95 14.91 5.21
CA THR A 51 -2.69 16.18 5.11
C THR A 51 -3.68 16.20 3.95
N HIS A 52 -3.48 15.34 2.95
CA HIS A 52 -4.38 15.17 1.82
C HIS A 52 -4.41 13.71 1.39
N LEU A 53 -5.58 13.22 0.99
CA LEU A 53 -5.79 11.83 0.60
C LEU A 53 -6.26 11.77 -0.85
N VAL A 54 -5.67 10.88 -1.63
CA VAL A 54 -6.03 10.64 -3.03
C VAL A 54 -6.46 9.18 -3.17
N GLU A 55 -7.64 8.97 -3.73
CA GLU A 55 -8.10 7.66 -4.17
C GLU A 55 -7.66 7.42 -5.61
N GLU A 56 -7.00 6.29 -5.85
CA GLU A 56 -6.55 5.82 -7.14
C GLU A 56 -7.25 4.50 -7.47
N VAL A 57 -8.00 4.47 -8.57
CA VAL A 57 -8.67 3.26 -9.04
C VAL A 57 -8.13 2.88 -10.41
N ILE A 58 -7.55 1.68 -10.51
CA ILE A 58 -7.14 1.09 -11.79
C ILE A 58 -8.28 0.19 -12.27
N TYR A 59 -8.87 0.53 -13.41
CA TYR A 59 -9.96 -0.23 -14.04
C TYR A 59 -9.44 -1.32 -14.99
N SER A 60 -10.30 -2.23 -15.43
CA SER A 60 -9.91 -3.33 -16.33
C SER A 60 -9.45 -2.85 -17.70
N CYS A 61 -9.88 -1.67 -18.14
CA CYS A 61 -9.39 -0.97 -19.33
C CYS A 61 -7.99 -0.36 -19.16
N GLY A 62 -7.34 -0.54 -18.02
CA GLY A 62 -6.00 -0.02 -17.72
C GLY A 62 -5.94 1.46 -17.32
N HIS A 63 -7.05 2.19 -17.37
CA HIS A 63 -7.10 3.58 -16.94
C HIS A 63 -6.98 3.70 -15.42
N LEU A 64 -6.11 4.61 -14.99
CA LEU A 64 -6.02 5.10 -13.61
C LEU A 64 -6.88 6.34 -13.46
N VAL A 65 -7.87 6.27 -12.59
CA VAL A 65 -8.66 7.44 -12.19
C VAL A 65 -8.25 7.84 -10.78
N SER A 66 -7.81 9.09 -10.65
CA SER A 66 -7.41 9.67 -9.37
C SER A 66 -8.43 10.74 -8.96
N ALA A 67 -8.87 10.70 -7.71
CA ALA A 67 -9.76 11.69 -7.15
C ALA A 67 -9.34 12.07 -5.72
N PRO A 68 -9.46 13.34 -5.31
CA PRO A 68 -9.34 13.70 -3.90
C PRO A 68 -10.34 12.90 -3.07
N LYS A 69 -9.89 12.42 -1.92
CA LYS A 69 -10.72 11.76 -0.92
C LYS A 69 -10.66 12.56 0.38
N GLU A 70 -11.78 12.62 1.07
CA GLU A 70 -11.82 13.23 2.39
C GLU A 70 -10.95 12.45 3.38
N LEU A 71 -10.23 13.17 4.24
CA LEU A 71 -9.51 12.53 5.33
C LEU A 71 -10.51 11.89 6.30
N PRO A 72 -10.16 10.74 6.91
CA PRO A 72 -11.00 10.15 7.93
C PRO A 72 -11.15 11.09 9.13
N GLU A 73 -12.36 11.17 9.68
CA GLU A 73 -12.64 11.94 10.89
C GLU A 73 -12.05 11.23 12.12
N VAL A 74 -10.84 11.63 12.52
CA VAL A 74 -10.11 11.07 13.65
C VAL A 74 -9.54 12.18 14.53
N GLU A 75 -9.25 11.89 15.80
CA GLU A 75 -8.52 12.82 16.66
C GLU A 75 -7.05 12.90 16.21
N GLY A 76 -6.67 14.04 15.63
CA GLY A 76 -5.32 14.29 15.10
C GLY A 76 -5.19 14.07 13.59
N GLU A 77 -3.96 14.10 13.09
CA GLU A 77 -3.69 13.85 11.67
C GLU A 77 -3.58 12.34 11.42
N PRO A 78 -4.26 11.80 10.40
CA PRO A 78 -4.19 10.37 10.10
C PRO A 78 -2.79 9.99 9.65
N ASP A 79 -2.36 8.79 10.03
CA ASP A 79 -1.07 8.23 9.63
C ASP A 79 -1.24 6.94 8.80
N LEU A 80 -0.12 6.40 8.32
CA LEU A 80 -0.12 5.20 7.49
C LEU A 80 -0.73 3.97 8.19
N GLU A 81 -0.54 3.82 9.50
CA GLU A 81 -1.07 2.67 10.25
C GLU A 81 -2.59 2.73 10.35
N LEU A 82 -3.12 3.92 10.64
CA LEU A 82 -4.55 4.18 10.66
C LEU A 82 -5.18 3.95 9.30
N LEU A 83 -4.58 4.47 8.23
CA LEU A 83 -5.08 4.26 6.86
C LEU A 83 -5.12 2.77 6.49
N ARG A 84 -4.09 1.99 6.85
CA ARG A 84 -4.08 0.53 6.63
C ARG A 84 -5.20 -0.20 7.35
N LYS A 85 -5.58 0.28 8.54
CA LYS A 85 -6.70 -0.28 9.30
C LYS A 85 -8.06 0.08 8.68
N LEU A 86 -8.21 1.32 8.21
CA LEU A 86 -9.47 1.83 7.65
C LEU A 86 -9.75 1.30 6.23
N TYR A 87 -8.69 1.04 5.45
CA TYR A 87 -8.80 0.61 4.05
C TYR A 87 -8.14 -0.76 3.83
N PRO A 88 -8.69 -1.84 4.43
CA PRO A 88 -8.14 -3.17 4.25
C PRO A 88 -8.19 -3.59 2.78
N GLY A 89 -7.09 -4.18 2.29
CA GLY A 89 -6.98 -4.65 0.90
C GLY A 89 -6.57 -3.57 -0.12
N TRP A 90 -6.43 -2.32 0.30
CA TRP A 90 -5.89 -1.25 -0.55
C TRP A 90 -4.37 -1.22 -0.49
N GLU A 91 -3.73 -0.88 -1.60
CA GLU A 91 -2.31 -0.52 -1.61
C GLU A 91 -2.19 0.94 -1.13
N ILE A 92 -1.45 1.16 -0.05
CA ILE A 92 -1.35 2.47 0.59
C ILE A 92 0.10 2.96 0.57
N SER A 93 0.31 4.17 0.07
CA SER A 93 1.59 4.87 0.12
C SER A 93 1.41 6.27 0.69
N VAL A 94 2.44 6.77 1.37
CA VAL A 94 2.47 8.13 1.91
C VAL A 94 3.77 8.78 1.49
N SER A 95 3.69 9.92 0.81
CA SER A 95 4.84 10.74 0.43
C SER A 95 4.53 12.20 0.68
N ASP A 96 5.43 12.92 1.36
CA ASP A 96 5.35 14.37 1.56
C ASP A 96 3.99 14.90 2.05
N GLY A 97 3.33 14.14 2.93
CA GLY A 97 2.02 14.48 3.49
C GLY A 97 0.82 14.09 2.62
N GLU A 98 1.04 13.53 1.43
CA GLU A 98 0.00 12.97 0.57
C GLU A 98 -0.12 11.47 0.80
N GLY A 99 -1.32 11.00 1.17
CA GLY A 99 -1.67 9.60 1.22
C GLY A 99 -2.33 9.17 -0.08
N ARG A 100 -1.88 8.07 -0.69
CA ARG A 100 -2.53 7.46 -1.86
C ARG A 100 -3.13 6.12 -1.47
N LEU A 101 -4.40 5.94 -1.76
CA LEU A 101 -5.12 4.68 -1.61
C LEU A 101 -5.37 4.12 -3.00
N ARG A 102 -4.73 3.01 -3.34
CA ARG A 102 -4.87 2.37 -4.65
C ARG A 102 -5.66 1.07 -4.57
N SER A 103 -6.64 0.92 -5.46
CA SER A 103 -7.41 -0.30 -5.66
C SER A 103 -7.50 -0.67 -7.15
N ARG A 104 -7.89 -1.93 -7.42
CA ARG A 104 -8.17 -2.43 -8.77
C ARG A 104 -9.63 -2.82 -8.88
N ARG A 105 -10.21 -2.59 -10.05
CA ARG A 105 -11.60 -2.90 -10.38
C ARG A 105 -11.70 -3.64 -11.70
N GLU A 106 -12.64 -4.56 -11.80
CA GLU A 106 -12.83 -5.40 -13.00
C GLU A 106 -13.77 -4.74 -14.02
N GLU A 107 -14.53 -3.72 -13.62
CA GLU A 107 -15.33 -2.93 -14.56
C GLU A 107 -14.49 -1.93 -15.37
N LEU A 108 -15.11 -1.40 -16.42
CA LEU A 108 -14.59 -0.28 -17.22
C LEU A 108 -14.60 1.02 -16.41
N CYS A 109 -13.68 1.95 -16.70
CA CYS A 109 -13.77 3.29 -16.14
C CYS A 109 -15.00 4.05 -16.70
N PRO A 110 -15.53 5.07 -15.99
CA PRO A 110 -16.73 5.81 -16.43
C PRO A 110 -16.65 6.31 -17.87
N VAL A 111 -15.49 6.85 -18.27
CA VAL A 111 -15.27 7.32 -19.64
C VAL A 111 -15.40 6.19 -20.66
N CYS A 112 -14.81 5.02 -20.41
CA CYS A 112 -14.93 3.88 -21.33
C CYS A 112 -16.34 3.28 -21.36
N GLN A 113 -17.10 3.38 -20.27
CA GLN A 113 -18.51 2.94 -20.25
C GLN A 113 -19.40 3.82 -21.12
N GLU A 114 -19.05 5.10 -21.31
CA GLU A 114 -19.85 6.04 -22.10
C GLU A 114 -19.47 6.07 -23.59
N ASN A 115 -18.28 5.60 -23.95
CA ASN A 115 -17.82 5.60 -25.34
C ASN A 115 -18.08 4.26 -26.02
N LEU A 116 -18.70 4.32 -27.20
CA LEU A 116 -18.98 3.18 -28.06
C LEU A 116 -17.99 3.09 -29.21
N TYR A 117 -17.65 1.86 -29.58
CA TYR A 117 -16.81 1.57 -30.73
C TYR A 117 -17.37 0.39 -31.50
N VAL A 118 -17.31 0.44 -32.83
CA VAL A 118 -17.51 -0.73 -33.69
C VAL A 118 -16.14 -1.32 -34.00
N GLY A 119 -15.95 -2.60 -33.77
CA GLY A 119 -14.70 -3.26 -34.10
C GLY A 119 -14.86 -4.76 -34.29
N LEU A 120 -13.74 -5.49 -34.24
CA LEU A 120 -13.74 -6.95 -34.41
C LEU A 120 -13.58 -7.69 -33.07
N ASP A 121 -14.38 -8.73 -32.91
CA ASP A 121 -14.14 -9.85 -31.99
C ASP A 121 -13.93 -11.09 -32.88
N ASP A 122 -12.67 -11.56 -32.97
CA ASP A 122 -12.24 -12.53 -33.97
C ASP A 122 -12.60 -12.12 -35.42
N ASP A 123 -13.56 -12.80 -36.05
CA ASP A 123 -14.02 -12.53 -37.42
C ASP A 123 -15.39 -11.86 -37.49
N GLU A 124 -15.99 -11.53 -36.34
CA GLU A 124 -17.30 -10.90 -36.22
C GLU A 124 -17.17 -9.40 -35.90
N VAL A 125 -18.01 -8.58 -36.54
CA VAL A 125 -18.18 -7.17 -36.21
C VAL A 125 -19.05 -7.03 -34.96
N VAL A 126 -18.53 -6.32 -33.97
CA VAL A 126 -19.13 -6.20 -32.63
C VAL A 126 -19.09 -4.74 -32.19
N VAL A 127 -20.11 -4.34 -31.43
CA VAL A 127 -20.15 -3.04 -30.75
C VAL A 127 -19.60 -3.22 -29.33
N PHE A 128 -18.62 -2.42 -28.95
CA PHE A 128 -17.97 -2.43 -27.66
C PHE A 128 -18.28 -1.18 -26.84
N TYR A 129 -18.32 -1.34 -25.52
CA TYR A 129 -18.00 -0.27 -24.57
C TYR A 129 -16.47 -0.20 -24.42
N GLY A 130 -15.90 0.98 -24.67
CA GLY A 130 -14.46 1.18 -24.75
C GLY A 130 -13.85 0.66 -26.05
N LEU A 131 -12.54 0.89 -26.21
CA LEU A 131 -11.81 0.54 -27.43
C LEU A 131 -11.70 -0.99 -27.60
N PRO A 132 -11.87 -1.54 -28.81
CA PRO A 132 -11.62 -2.96 -29.09
C PRO A 132 -10.21 -3.40 -28.64
N GLY A 133 -10.05 -4.65 -28.21
CA GLY A 133 -8.81 -5.17 -27.59
C GLY A 133 -8.90 -5.40 -26.07
N SER A 134 -7.87 -4.99 -25.33
CA SER A 134 -7.75 -5.34 -23.90
C SER A 134 -8.65 -4.50 -23.00
N GLY A 135 -9.44 -5.18 -22.16
CA GLY A 135 -10.24 -4.52 -21.13
C GLY A 135 -11.43 -3.76 -21.69
N ASN A 136 -12.06 -4.26 -22.76
CA ASN A 136 -13.33 -3.78 -23.29
C ASN A 136 -14.50 -4.62 -22.80
N LYS A 137 -15.72 -4.22 -23.16
CA LYS A 137 -16.91 -5.05 -22.94
C LYS A 137 -17.77 -5.05 -24.19
N ILE A 138 -18.15 -6.23 -24.66
CA ILE A 138 -19.11 -6.37 -25.76
C ILE A 138 -20.47 -5.81 -25.31
N LYS A 139 -20.96 -4.82 -26.06
CA LYS A 139 -22.32 -4.29 -25.95
C LYS A 139 -23.29 -5.13 -26.78
N GLU A 140 -22.94 -5.37 -28.04
CA GLU A 140 -23.85 -5.99 -29.01
C GLU A 140 -23.07 -6.74 -30.10
N ARG A 141 -23.52 -7.94 -30.45
CA ARG A 141 -23.01 -8.73 -31.58
C ARG A 141 -23.89 -8.45 -32.80
N THR A 142 -23.28 -8.06 -33.91
CA THR A 142 -24.04 -7.61 -35.10
C THR A 142 -24.38 -8.76 -36.06
N GLY A 143 -23.67 -9.90 -35.98
CA GLY A 143 -23.78 -10.98 -36.96
C GLY A 143 -23.16 -10.66 -38.33
N ILE A 144 -22.53 -9.50 -38.50
CA ILE A 144 -21.76 -9.16 -39.70
C ILE A 144 -20.37 -9.79 -39.56
N PHE A 145 -19.95 -10.57 -40.55
CA PHE A 145 -18.63 -11.21 -40.57
C PHE A 145 -17.69 -10.47 -41.52
N THR A 146 -16.40 -10.52 -41.22
CA THR A 146 -15.33 -9.93 -42.06
C THR A 146 -15.30 -10.48 -43.49
N ARG A 147 -15.89 -11.66 -43.72
CA ARG A 147 -15.96 -12.27 -45.05
C ARG A 147 -16.80 -11.42 -46.00
N GLY A 148 -16.13 -10.80 -46.95
CA GLY A 148 -16.76 -9.96 -47.98
C GLY A 148 -16.65 -8.47 -47.69
N LEU A 149 -16.09 -8.07 -46.55
CA LEU A 149 -15.75 -6.68 -46.29
C LEU A 149 -14.48 -6.28 -47.08
N PRO A 150 -14.38 -5.02 -47.54
CA PRO A 150 -13.14 -4.47 -48.06
C PRO A 150 -12.02 -4.53 -47.02
N GLU A 151 -10.78 -4.74 -47.47
CA GLU A 151 -9.61 -4.84 -46.57
C GLU A 151 -9.43 -3.57 -45.71
N GLU A 152 -9.65 -2.39 -46.31
CA GLU A 152 -9.61 -1.10 -45.59
C GLU A 152 -10.62 -1.06 -44.43
N ALA A 153 -11.85 -1.53 -44.66
CA ALA A 153 -12.86 -1.59 -43.61
C ALA A 153 -12.48 -2.57 -42.50
N VAL A 154 -11.85 -3.70 -42.84
CA VAL A 154 -11.35 -4.67 -41.84
C VAL A 154 -10.25 -4.04 -40.99
N GLU A 155 -9.34 -3.28 -41.57
CA GLU A 155 -8.30 -2.57 -40.78
C GLU A 155 -8.89 -1.51 -39.85
N ASP A 156 -9.85 -0.72 -40.32
CA ASP A 156 -10.54 0.27 -39.48
C ASP A 156 -11.27 -0.39 -38.31
N LEU A 157 -11.93 -1.53 -38.54
CA LEU A 157 -12.61 -2.30 -37.50
C LEU A 157 -11.63 -2.93 -36.49
N ARG A 158 -10.41 -3.28 -36.89
CA ARG A 158 -9.38 -3.75 -35.95
C ARG A 158 -8.91 -2.64 -35.01
N VAL A 159 -8.78 -1.43 -35.51
CA VAL A 159 -8.41 -0.25 -34.70
C VAL A 159 -9.59 0.20 -33.83
N GLY A 160 -10.81 0.03 -34.33
CA GLY A 160 -12.04 0.42 -33.67
C GLY A 160 -12.54 1.78 -34.15
N ILE A 161 -13.76 1.80 -34.67
CA ILE A 161 -14.43 2.99 -35.18
C ILE A 161 -15.26 3.59 -34.04
N ARG A 162 -14.89 4.80 -33.59
CA ARG A 162 -15.61 5.47 -32.51
C ARG A 162 -17.01 5.88 -32.97
N VAL A 163 -17.99 5.66 -32.11
CA VAL A 163 -19.40 6.05 -32.31
C VAL A 163 -19.77 7.11 -31.29
N VAL A 164 -20.23 8.26 -31.77
CA VAL A 164 -20.68 9.37 -30.93
C VAL A 164 -22.19 9.32 -30.71
N ARG A 165 -22.95 8.85 -31.72
CA ARG A 165 -24.43 8.81 -31.68
C ARG A 165 -24.98 7.54 -32.32
N GLU A 166 -26.22 7.20 -31.99
CA GLU A 166 -26.90 6.02 -32.52
C GLU A 166 -27.07 6.06 -34.04
N GLU A 167 -27.35 7.23 -34.62
CA GLU A 167 -27.49 7.34 -36.08
C GLU A 167 -26.19 7.03 -36.83
N GLU A 168 -25.04 7.39 -36.23
CA GLU A 168 -23.72 7.08 -36.78
C GLU A 168 -23.43 5.58 -36.72
N LEU A 169 -23.83 4.91 -35.63
CA LEU A 169 -23.74 3.45 -35.53
C LEU A 169 -24.50 2.78 -36.67
N LEU A 170 -25.76 3.17 -36.88
CA LEU A 170 -26.59 2.60 -37.94
C LEU A 170 -25.95 2.83 -39.32
N GLN A 171 -25.46 4.04 -39.58
CA GLN A 171 -24.80 4.37 -40.84
C GLN A 171 -23.54 3.53 -41.08
N ILE A 172 -22.73 3.29 -40.03
CA ILE A 172 -21.56 2.41 -40.12
C ILE A 172 -22.00 0.98 -40.46
N LEU A 173 -22.97 0.43 -39.73
CA LEU A 173 -23.43 -0.94 -39.92
C LEU A 173 -24.06 -1.15 -41.31
N GLU A 174 -24.87 -0.20 -41.79
CA GLU A 174 -25.43 -0.22 -43.14
C GLU A 174 -24.33 -0.16 -44.21
N GLY A 175 -23.29 0.65 -44.00
CA GLY A 175 -22.15 0.74 -44.90
C GLY A 175 -21.37 -0.57 -45.03
N LEU A 176 -21.33 -1.39 -43.98
CA LEU A 176 -20.63 -2.69 -44.00
C LEU A 176 -21.43 -3.81 -44.70
N MET A 177 -22.73 -3.63 -44.90
CA MET A 177 -23.60 -4.63 -45.53
C MET A 177 -23.77 -4.46 -47.05
N ASN A 178 -23.21 -3.39 -47.64
CA ASN A 178 -23.33 -3.04 -49.06
C ASN A 178 -22.02 -3.21 -49.81
#